data_AF-A0A090VG17-F1
#
_entry.id   AF-A0A090VG17-F1
#
_cell.length_a   1.000
_cell.length_b   1.000
_cell.length_c   1.000
_cell.angle_alpha   90.00
_cell.angle_beta   90.00
_cell.angle_gamma   90.00
#
_symmetry.space_group_name_H-M   'P 1'
#
loop_
_entity.id
_entity.type
_entity.pdbx_description
1 polymer ?
#
loop_
_entity_poly.entity_id
_entity_poly.type
_entity_poly.pdbx_seq_one_letter_code
_entity_poly.pdbx_strand_id
1 'polypeptide(L)'
;MKRQVFLIAGKELKGMARQNALKILFAIIIILLGFALYAGHIAYKQQKVMVETAQKERRAEWLDQGNKHPHIAAHYGTYVFKPKTLLSLFDFGLDTYTGTSVYLEAHYPHEFMFRPVQGYGNMIRFGELSAALVLQLLLPLLIIFITFQTFTKEKETGTLKLLVSQGVSIRSIYLGKVLAYSLIVFSIMVPFFTGLYIVGVIEKTSAVINDMGLRILLLFCVYVGYLWAFTNFSVWISLKSSSARNALLTLLIFWIATGIIIPKTSANLGETLQPLPSMKTYKEGIQHDIENGMNTNETKEKRMARLKEDYLQQYGVDSLNQLPLNFGGIQMQEGEEYANKVHDFHDAALYKKFERQNKAGSLMGFVAPYIAVRNLSMAFAATDWYSFNDFQEKTNTYRRHLIRTMNNDMAKNSRYGEFYEYKAGRNLWETISDFKYLTPKVTMIFKYYWMELASLSFWVLIMFILIPSSSKNKLI
;
A
#
# COMPACT_ATOMS: atom_id res chain seq x y z
N MET A 1 -19.73 -16.69 36.57
CA MET A 1 -18.81 -16.50 35.42
C MET A 1 -18.55 -15.02 35.11
N LYS A 2 -19.52 -14.23 34.62
CA LYS A 2 -19.29 -12.81 34.22
C LYS A 2 -18.62 -11.96 35.31
N ARG A 3 -19.15 -11.99 36.55
CA ARG A 3 -18.57 -11.25 37.70
C ARG A 3 -17.12 -11.66 38.02
N GLN A 4 -16.79 -12.94 37.91
CA GLN A 4 -15.44 -13.45 38.17
C GLN A 4 -14.44 -12.94 37.13
N VAL A 5 -14.82 -12.94 35.84
CA VAL A 5 -13.98 -12.42 34.75
C VAL A 5 -13.61 -10.95 34.99
N PHE A 6 -14.58 -10.09 35.34
CA PHE A 6 -14.32 -8.68 35.62
C PHE A 6 -13.45 -8.46 36.86
N LEU A 7 -13.64 -9.24 37.93
CA LEU A 7 -12.81 -9.15 39.14
C LEU A 7 -11.35 -9.51 38.84
N ILE A 8 -11.14 -10.59 38.09
CA ILE A 8 -9.80 -11.03 37.67
C ILE A 8 -9.16 -9.98 36.76
N ALA A 9 -9.92 -9.44 35.81
CA ALA A 9 -9.44 -8.38 34.94
C ALA A 9 -9.02 -7.13 35.75
N GLY A 10 -9.84 -6.72 36.71
CA GLY A 10 -9.52 -5.60 37.61
C GLY A 10 -8.28 -5.85 38.46
N LYS A 11 -8.06 -7.08 38.93
CA LYS A 11 -6.84 -7.49 39.65
C LYS A 11 -5.60 -7.38 38.76
N GLU A 12 -5.67 -7.87 37.53
CA GLU A 12 -4.54 -7.77 36.58
C GLU A 12 -4.22 -6.32 36.23
N LEU A 13 -5.24 -5.50 35.94
CA LEU A 13 -5.05 -4.07 35.65
C LEU A 13 -4.39 -3.33 36.82
N LYS A 14 -4.86 -3.55 38.06
CA LYS A 14 -4.22 -2.99 39.26
C LYS A 14 -2.79 -3.49 39.46
N GLY A 15 -2.53 -4.75 39.15
CA GLY A 15 -1.19 -5.33 39.21
C GLY A 15 -0.22 -4.70 38.21
N MET A 16 -0.66 -4.47 36.98
CA MET A 16 0.13 -3.80 35.94
C MET A 16 0.38 -2.32 36.29
N ALA A 17 -0.63 -1.62 36.79
CA ALA A 17 -0.52 -0.22 37.23
C ALA A 17 0.43 0.00 38.42
N ARG A 18 0.90 -1.07 39.09
CA ARG A 18 1.89 -0.98 40.17
C ARG A 18 3.33 -1.27 39.71
N GLN A 19 3.52 -1.79 38.50
CA GLN A 19 4.84 -2.17 37.98
C GLN A 19 5.50 -1.00 37.24
N ASN A 20 6.55 -0.41 37.82
CA ASN A 20 7.23 0.75 37.25
C ASN A 20 7.83 0.48 35.87
N ALA A 21 8.44 -0.69 35.66
CA ALA A 21 9.01 -1.07 34.36
C ALA A 21 7.95 -1.06 33.23
N LEU A 22 6.74 -1.54 33.52
CA LEU A 22 5.65 -1.57 32.55
C LEU A 22 5.06 -0.19 32.28
N LYS A 23 5.03 0.70 33.29
CA LYS A 23 4.67 2.11 33.08
C LYS A 23 5.63 2.81 32.13
N ILE A 24 6.93 2.57 32.31
CA ILE A 24 7.97 3.14 31.44
C ILE A 24 7.77 2.64 30.01
N LEU A 25 7.61 1.33 29.82
CA LEU A 25 7.40 0.76 28.48
C LEU A 25 6.11 1.27 27.82
N PHE A 26 5.01 1.38 28.59
CA PHE A 26 3.76 1.98 28.14
C PHE A 26 3.96 3.44 27.70
N ALA A 27 4.64 4.25 28.52
CA ALA A 27 4.94 5.64 28.20
C ALA A 27 5.80 5.76 26.93
N ILE A 28 6.81 4.91 26.77
CA ILE A 28 7.64 4.87 25.56
C ILE A 28 6.78 4.61 24.32
N ILE A 29 5.87 3.62 24.35
CA ILE A 29 5.00 3.33 23.21
C ILE A 29 4.07 4.51 22.89
N ILE A 30 3.47 5.13 23.90
CA ILE A 30 2.61 6.32 23.70
C ILE A 30 3.42 7.48 23.11
N ILE A 31 4.63 7.73 23.60
CA ILE A 31 5.53 8.77 23.07
C ILE A 31 5.90 8.47 21.63
N LEU A 32 6.24 7.22 21.30
CA LEU A 32 6.58 6.82 19.93
C LEU A 32 5.39 6.99 18.98
N LEU A 33 4.18 6.61 19.39
CA LEU A 33 2.97 6.79 18.59
C LEU A 33 2.61 8.27 18.43
N GLY A 34 2.73 9.07 19.49
CA GLY A 34 2.51 10.51 19.46
C GLY A 34 3.53 11.22 18.56
N PHE A 35 4.80 10.85 18.67
CA PHE A 35 5.87 11.35 17.80
C PHE A 35 5.65 10.95 16.34
N ALA A 36 5.28 9.69 16.07
CA ALA A 36 4.98 9.23 14.71
C ALA A 36 3.80 9.99 14.10
N LEU A 37 2.74 10.24 14.88
CA LEU A 37 1.60 11.03 14.42
C LEU A 37 1.98 12.49 14.16
N TYR A 38 2.77 13.09 15.06
CA TYR A 38 3.23 14.47 14.94
C TYR A 38 4.18 14.67 13.75
N ALA A 39 5.23 13.85 13.67
CA ALA A 39 6.19 13.87 12.56
C ALA A 39 5.50 13.57 11.23
N GLY A 40 4.57 12.61 11.21
CA GLY A 40 3.72 12.33 10.06
C GLY A 40 2.89 13.55 9.66
N HIS A 41 2.23 14.22 10.60
CA HIS A 41 1.46 15.42 10.30
C HIS A 41 2.32 16.55 9.68
N ILE A 42 3.51 16.79 10.21
CA ILE A 42 4.45 17.79 9.68
C ILE A 42 4.91 17.41 8.27
N ALA A 43 5.30 16.15 8.06
CA ALA A 43 5.69 15.64 6.74
C ALA A 43 4.54 15.74 5.72
N TYR A 44 3.29 15.46 6.13
CA TYR A 44 2.10 15.62 5.27
C TYR A 44 1.96 17.05 4.78
N LYS A 45 2.02 18.02 5.71
CA LYS A 45 1.88 19.44 5.36
C LYS A 45 2.96 19.89 4.38
N GLN A 46 4.21 19.55 4.66
CA GLN A 46 5.33 19.92 3.80
C GLN A 46 5.20 19.30 2.41
N GLN A 47 4.91 18.00 2.32
CA GLN A 47 4.77 17.31 1.04
C GLN A 47 3.54 17.78 0.25
N LYS A 48 2.42 18.06 0.92
CA LYS A 48 1.22 18.59 0.28
C LYS A 48 1.50 19.94 -0.38
N VAL A 49 2.11 20.89 0.34
CA VAL A 49 2.47 22.20 -0.22
C VAL A 49 3.45 22.05 -1.38
N MET A 50 4.48 21.22 -1.24
CA MET A 50 5.46 20.98 -2.30
C MET A 50 4.80 20.43 -3.58
N VAL A 51 3.90 19.44 -3.44
CA VAL A 51 3.17 18.86 -4.58
C VAL A 51 2.21 19.87 -5.21
N GLU A 52 1.43 20.61 -4.42
CA GLU A 52 0.48 21.61 -4.93
C GLU A 52 1.19 22.77 -5.65
N THR A 53 2.33 23.23 -5.12
CA THR A 53 3.14 24.27 -5.77
C THR A 53 3.74 23.75 -7.07
N ALA A 54 4.39 22.59 -7.06
CA ALA A 54 4.98 21.99 -8.26
C ALA A 54 3.92 21.72 -9.35
N GLN A 55 2.72 21.26 -8.97
CA GLN A 55 1.61 21.09 -9.91
C GLN A 55 1.18 22.42 -10.55
N LYS A 56 1.06 23.49 -9.76
CA LYS A 56 0.70 24.83 -10.27
C LYS A 56 1.77 25.39 -11.20
N GLU A 57 3.04 25.26 -10.84
CA GLU A 57 4.17 25.70 -11.67
C GLU A 57 4.19 24.94 -13.01
N ARG A 58 4.10 23.61 -12.99
CA ARG A 58 4.09 22.80 -14.23
C ARG A 58 2.86 23.03 -15.08
N ARG A 59 1.72 23.38 -14.47
CA ARG A 59 0.55 23.83 -15.23
C ARG A 59 0.78 25.19 -15.87
N ALA A 60 1.35 26.15 -15.14
CA ALA A 60 1.68 27.47 -15.70
C ALA A 60 2.65 27.33 -16.89
N GLU A 61 3.71 26.53 -16.75
CA GLU A 61 4.66 26.22 -17.83
C GLU A 61 3.98 25.59 -19.04
N TRP A 62 3.06 24.62 -18.84
CA TRP A 62 2.32 23.99 -19.94
C TRP A 62 1.45 25.00 -20.70
N LEU A 63 0.80 25.93 -20.00
CA LEU A 63 -0.07 26.94 -20.61
C LEU A 63 0.71 28.09 -21.25
N ASP A 64 1.90 28.40 -20.73
CA ASP A 64 2.76 29.49 -21.17
C ASP A 64 3.91 29.03 -22.09
N GLN A 65 3.81 27.82 -22.62
CA GLN A 65 4.86 27.25 -23.47
C GLN A 65 5.02 27.94 -24.84
N GLY A 66 4.21 28.96 -25.13
CA GLY A 66 4.20 29.72 -26.37
C GLY A 66 3.48 29.03 -27.53
N ASN A 67 3.48 29.70 -28.69
CA ASN A 67 2.92 29.15 -29.92
C ASN A 67 3.93 28.18 -30.54
N LYS A 68 3.57 26.90 -30.67
CA LYS A 68 4.43 25.88 -31.27
C LYS A 68 3.61 24.76 -31.89
N HIS A 69 4.29 23.91 -32.65
CA HIS A 69 3.66 22.74 -33.25
C HIS A 69 3.16 21.78 -32.15
N PRO A 70 1.89 21.31 -32.18
CA PRO A 70 1.31 20.48 -31.12
C PRO A 70 2.13 19.24 -30.78
N HIS A 71 2.67 18.56 -31.79
CA HIS A 71 3.50 17.39 -31.55
C HIS A 71 4.78 17.75 -30.77
N ILE A 72 5.41 18.90 -31.06
CA ILE A 72 6.58 19.38 -30.32
C ILE A 72 6.20 19.69 -28.87
N ALA A 73 5.02 20.29 -28.64
CA ALA A 73 4.51 20.48 -27.28
C ALA A 73 4.35 19.16 -26.51
N ALA A 74 3.91 18.08 -27.17
CA ALA A 74 3.81 16.75 -26.57
C ALA A 74 5.18 16.16 -26.15
N HIS A 75 6.26 16.51 -26.86
CA HIS A 75 7.64 16.15 -26.47
C HIS A 75 8.15 16.96 -25.27
N TYR A 76 7.82 18.26 -25.18
CA TYR A 76 8.13 19.05 -23.98
C TYR A 76 7.35 18.60 -22.75
N GLY A 77 6.14 18.06 -22.97
CA GLY A 77 5.43 17.31 -21.95
C GLY A 77 5.06 18.10 -20.69
N THR A 78 4.78 17.38 -19.62
CA THR A 78 4.56 17.95 -18.28
C THR A 78 4.82 16.90 -17.20
N TYR A 79 4.77 17.28 -15.93
CA TYR A 79 4.92 16.37 -14.80
C TYR A 79 3.60 16.12 -14.10
N VAL A 80 3.40 14.87 -13.68
CA VAL A 80 2.33 14.50 -12.76
C VAL A 80 2.94 14.02 -11.45
N PHE A 81 2.33 14.46 -10.35
CA PHE A 81 2.79 14.19 -8.99
C PHE A 81 1.77 13.33 -8.25
N LYS A 82 2.24 12.30 -7.54
CA LYS A 82 1.39 11.45 -6.70
C LYS A 82 0.95 12.25 -5.47
N PRO A 83 -0.36 12.43 -5.24
CA PRO A 83 -0.80 13.13 -4.05
C PRO A 83 -0.47 12.30 -2.81
N LYS A 84 -0.02 12.98 -1.76
CA LYS A 84 0.25 12.37 -0.45
C LYS A 84 -0.96 12.48 0.45
N THR A 85 -1.17 11.47 1.28
CA THR A 85 -2.35 11.38 2.15
C THR A 85 -1.92 11.27 3.61
N LEU A 86 -2.78 11.65 4.54
CA LEU A 86 -2.48 11.51 5.96
C LEU A 86 -2.20 10.04 6.33
N LEU A 87 -2.94 9.11 5.74
CA LEU A 87 -2.78 7.67 5.99
C LEU A 87 -1.48 7.12 5.40
N SER A 88 -0.95 7.71 4.31
CA SER A 88 0.36 7.33 3.78
C SER A 88 1.53 7.60 4.73
N LEU A 89 1.30 8.36 5.81
CA LEU A 89 2.30 8.61 6.85
C LEU A 89 2.01 7.86 8.15
N PHE A 90 0.84 7.21 8.23
CA PHE A 90 0.58 6.17 9.21
C PHE A 90 1.33 4.88 8.83
N ASP A 91 1.18 4.47 7.57
CA ASP A 91 1.89 3.34 6.97
C ASP A 91 2.45 3.74 5.60
N PHE A 92 3.77 3.91 5.53
CA PHE A 92 4.46 4.28 4.30
C PHE A 92 4.36 3.20 3.21
N GLY A 93 4.13 1.94 3.58
CA GLY A 93 3.98 0.84 2.62
C GLY A 93 5.02 0.83 1.50
N LEU A 94 4.55 0.82 0.25
CA LEU A 94 5.38 0.87 -0.94
C LEU A 94 5.76 2.29 -1.35
N ASP A 95 5.19 3.35 -0.75
CA ASP A 95 5.49 4.74 -1.11
C ASP A 95 6.97 5.11 -0.89
N THR A 96 7.67 4.42 0.01
CA THR A 96 9.13 4.56 0.20
C THR A 96 9.92 4.09 -1.03
N TYR A 97 9.39 3.11 -1.77
CA TYR A 97 10.05 2.45 -2.91
C TYR A 97 9.49 2.89 -4.27
N THR A 98 8.26 3.39 -4.31
CA THR A 98 7.64 3.94 -5.52
C THR A 98 7.99 5.42 -5.66
N GLY A 99 8.19 5.88 -6.89
CA GLY A 99 8.49 7.30 -7.12
C GLY A 99 7.28 8.20 -6.84
N THR A 100 7.55 9.49 -6.63
CA THR A 100 6.53 10.50 -6.26
C THR A 100 6.09 11.37 -7.43
N SER A 101 6.78 11.31 -8.57
CA SER A 101 6.38 12.01 -9.80
C SER A 101 6.77 11.23 -11.05
N VAL A 102 6.16 11.58 -12.17
CA VAL A 102 6.49 11.02 -13.49
C VAL A 102 6.40 12.12 -14.54
N TYR A 103 7.34 12.08 -15.48
CA TYR A 103 7.36 12.96 -16.64
C TYR A 103 6.53 12.35 -17.78
N LEU A 104 5.68 13.16 -18.38
CA LEU A 104 4.75 12.75 -19.41
C LEU A 104 5.14 13.37 -20.74
N GLU A 105 5.59 12.53 -21.66
CA GLU A 105 5.95 12.93 -23.02
C GLU A 105 5.44 11.94 -24.08
N ALA A 106 5.53 12.36 -25.35
CA ALA A 106 5.31 11.51 -26.51
C ALA A 106 6.30 10.32 -26.57
N HIS A 107 5.86 9.23 -27.20
CA HIS A 107 6.60 7.99 -27.47
C HIS A 107 7.05 7.14 -26.27
N TYR A 108 7.33 7.74 -25.11
CA TYR A 108 7.95 7.03 -23.98
C TYR A 108 7.15 7.19 -22.68
N PRO A 109 6.59 6.10 -22.11
CA PRO A 109 6.13 6.12 -20.72
C PRO A 109 7.34 6.06 -19.78
N HIS A 110 7.55 7.13 -19.01
CA HIS A 110 8.65 7.21 -18.03
C HIS A 110 8.38 6.39 -16.77
N GLU A 111 9.46 5.94 -16.13
CA GLU A 111 9.41 5.39 -14.80
C GLU A 111 9.14 6.49 -13.75
N PHE A 112 8.50 6.13 -12.64
CA PHE A 112 8.32 7.06 -11.53
C PHE A 112 9.67 7.42 -10.88
N MET A 113 9.90 8.72 -10.73
CA MET A 113 11.12 9.35 -10.22
C MET A 113 11.00 9.75 -8.75
N PHE A 114 12.13 10.11 -8.13
CA PHE A 114 12.24 10.55 -6.73
C PHE A 114 11.68 9.52 -5.73
N ARG A 115 12.24 8.31 -5.76
CA ARG A 115 11.93 7.25 -4.80
C ARG A 115 12.61 7.60 -3.47
N PRO A 116 11.89 7.79 -2.35
CA PRO A 116 12.49 8.18 -1.08
C PRO A 116 13.69 7.31 -0.69
N VAL A 117 13.61 6.00 -0.94
CA VAL A 117 14.67 5.00 -0.70
C VAL A 117 16.05 5.37 -1.29
N GLN A 118 16.11 6.20 -2.34
CA GLN A 118 17.40 6.61 -2.94
C GLN A 118 18.19 7.57 -2.04
N GLY A 119 17.52 8.31 -1.16
CA GLY A 119 18.15 9.29 -0.27
C GLY A 119 18.52 8.75 1.12
N TYR A 120 17.97 7.62 1.53
CA TYR A 120 18.33 6.99 2.79
C TYR A 120 19.53 6.06 2.56
N GLY A 121 20.61 6.26 3.31
CA GLY A 121 21.75 5.34 3.28
C GLY A 121 21.44 3.99 3.95
N ASN A 122 22.39 3.44 4.71
CA ASN A 122 22.24 2.17 5.43
C ASN A 122 21.07 2.13 6.45
N MET A 123 20.46 3.27 6.77
CA MET A 123 19.38 3.42 7.75
C MET A 123 18.05 2.77 7.29
N ILE A 124 17.83 2.57 5.98
CA ILE A 124 16.66 1.82 5.44
C ILE A 124 16.56 0.41 6.03
N ARG A 125 17.70 -0.23 6.32
CA ARG A 125 17.71 -1.64 6.76
C ARG A 125 16.97 -1.86 8.08
N PHE A 126 16.75 -0.80 8.86
CA PHE A 126 16.02 -0.82 10.13
C PHE A 126 14.55 -0.38 10.01
N GLY A 127 14.11 0.04 8.81
CA GLY A 127 12.77 0.57 8.56
C GLY A 127 12.62 2.03 9.02
N GLU A 128 11.76 2.78 8.33
CA GLU A 128 11.36 4.12 8.79
C GLU A 128 10.42 4.00 10.00
N LEU A 129 10.60 4.86 11.00
CA LEU A 129 9.72 4.90 12.17
C LEU A 129 8.32 5.36 11.74
N SER A 130 7.38 4.42 11.67
CA SER A 130 5.98 4.67 11.38
C SER A 130 5.07 4.19 12.51
N ALA A 131 3.85 4.72 12.58
CA ALA A 131 2.86 4.21 13.52
C ALA A 131 2.53 2.73 13.25
N ALA A 132 2.51 2.34 11.98
CA ALA A 132 2.37 0.95 11.56
C ALA A 132 3.47 0.05 12.15
N LEU A 133 4.74 0.46 12.11
CA LEU A 133 5.86 -0.28 12.72
C LEU A 133 5.64 -0.50 14.23
N VAL A 134 5.25 0.56 14.93
CA VAL A 134 5.00 0.51 16.38
C VAL A 134 3.86 -0.46 16.68
N LEU A 135 2.73 -0.38 15.98
CA LEU A 135 1.57 -1.23 16.21
C LEU A 135 1.77 -2.68 15.75
N GLN A 136 2.51 -2.92 14.66
CA GLN A 136 2.65 -4.26 14.06
C GLN A 136 3.77 -5.09 14.71
N LEU A 137 4.85 -4.45 15.21
CA LEU A 137 6.02 -5.15 15.77
C LEU A 137 6.30 -4.82 17.24
N LEU A 138 6.29 -3.54 17.65
CA LEU A 138 6.65 -3.14 19.02
C LEU A 138 5.52 -3.42 20.02
N LEU A 139 4.27 -3.22 19.62
CA LEU A 139 3.12 -3.46 20.48
C LEU A 139 2.93 -4.97 20.78
N PRO A 140 3.07 -5.90 19.82
CA PRO A 140 3.19 -7.33 20.13
C PRO A 140 4.31 -7.66 21.12
N LEU A 141 5.46 -6.98 21.05
CA LEU A 141 6.54 -7.18 22.01
C LEU A 141 6.15 -6.72 23.43
N LEU A 142 5.48 -5.57 23.56
CA LEU A 142 4.87 -5.15 24.84
C LEU A 142 3.87 -6.20 25.35
N ILE A 143 3.03 -6.75 24.46
CA ILE A 143 2.08 -7.81 24.81
C ILE A 143 2.81 -9.03 25.38
N ILE A 144 3.93 -9.46 24.78
CA ILE A 144 4.75 -10.55 25.33
C ILE A 144 5.20 -10.21 26.75
N PHE A 145 5.78 -9.02 26.96
CA PHE A 145 6.31 -8.64 28.28
C PHE A 145 5.25 -8.58 29.38
N ILE A 146 4.02 -8.17 29.09
CA ILE A 146 2.95 -8.11 30.10
C ILE A 146 2.26 -9.46 30.34
N THR A 147 2.32 -10.39 29.37
CA THR A 147 1.56 -11.64 29.42
C THR A 147 2.39 -12.89 29.72
N PHE A 148 3.68 -12.95 29.38
CA PHE A 148 4.45 -14.21 29.39
C PHE A 148 4.42 -14.96 30.74
N GLN A 149 4.44 -14.21 31.85
CA GLN A 149 4.45 -14.76 33.20
C GLN A 149 3.08 -14.80 33.88
N THR A 150 1.99 -14.42 33.20
CA THR A 150 0.67 -14.21 33.83
C THR A 150 0.11 -15.45 34.50
N PHE A 151 0.36 -16.65 33.94
CA PHE A 151 -0.04 -17.93 34.52
C PHE A 151 1.13 -18.64 35.21
N THR A 152 2.34 -18.58 34.64
CA THR A 152 3.49 -19.30 35.22
C THR A 152 3.80 -18.81 36.64
N LYS A 153 3.72 -17.50 36.88
CA LYS A 153 3.90 -16.93 38.23
C LYS A 153 2.86 -17.45 39.23
N GLU A 154 1.61 -17.63 38.80
CA GLU A 154 0.55 -18.16 39.65
C GLU A 154 0.67 -19.68 39.89
N LYS A 155 1.26 -20.41 38.95
CA LYS A 155 1.62 -21.83 39.13
C LYS A 155 2.75 -21.99 40.13
N GLU A 156 3.83 -21.21 39.96
CA GLU A 156 5.02 -21.23 40.81
C GLU A 156 4.69 -20.84 42.26
N THR A 157 3.81 -19.85 42.45
CA THR A 157 3.37 -19.40 43.79
C THR A 157 2.23 -20.25 44.39
N GLY A 158 1.72 -21.25 43.67
CA GLY A 158 0.58 -22.07 44.11
C GLY A 158 -0.79 -21.35 44.09
N THR A 159 -0.81 -20.05 43.82
CA THR A 159 -2.04 -19.22 43.80
C THR A 159 -3.07 -19.74 42.79
N LEU A 160 -2.64 -20.29 41.65
CA LEU A 160 -3.55 -20.86 40.65
C LEU A 160 -4.34 -22.05 41.22
N LYS A 161 -3.67 -22.96 41.95
CA LYS A 161 -4.32 -24.12 42.58
C LYS A 161 -5.32 -23.68 43.64
N LEU A 162 -4.98 -22.65 44.42
CA LEU A 162 -5.87 -22.06 45.43
C LEU A 162 -7.14 -21.45 44.81
N LEU A 163 -7.01 -20.70 43.71
CA LEU A 163 -8.18 -20.13 43.02
C LEU A 163 -9.13 -21.20 42.48
N VAL A 164 -8.55 -22.27 41.91
CA VAL A 164 -9.33 -23.39 41.36
C VAL A 164 -10.01 -24.19 42.48
N SER A 165 -9.35 -24.42 43.62
CA SER A 165 -9.95 -25.12 44.77
C SER A 165 -11.09 -24.33 45.40
N GLN A 166 -11.03 -22.99 45.36
CA GLN A 166 -12.14 -22.09 45.76
C GLN A 166 -13.28 -22.02 44.73
N GLY A 167 -13.25 -22.85 43.68
CA GLY A 167 -14.34 -22.99 42.71
C GLY A 167 -14.28 -22.02 41.52
N VAL A 168 -13.20 -21.26 41.34
CA VAL A 168 -13.00 -20.42 40.15
C VAL A 168 -12.60 -21.30 38.97
N SER A 169 -13.39 -21.31 37.90
CA SER A 169 -13.05 -22.06 36.68
C SER A 169 -11.82 -21.48 35.98
N ILE A 170 -10.96 -22.36 35.43
CA ILE A 170 -9.78 -21.95 34.65
C ILE A 170 -10.16 -21.06 33.46
N ARG A 171 -11.31 -21.33 32.84
CA ARG A 171 -11.89 -20.50 31.78
C ARG A 171 -12.14 -19.06 32.23
N SER A 172 -12.66 -18.86 33.46
CA SER A 172 -12.90 -17.51 33.98
C SER A 172 -11.60 -16.77 34.27
N ILE A 173 -10.58 -17.47 34.77
CA ILE A 173 -9.24 -16.90 35.00
C ILE A 173 -8.61 -16.48 33.67
N TYR A 174 -8.65 -17.38 32.69
CA TYR A 174 -8.13 -17.14 31.35
C TYR A 174 -8.80 -15.93 30.67
N LEU A 175 -10.13 -15.91 30.61
CA LEU A 175 -10.87 -14.81 29.99
C LEU A 175 -10.68 -13.48 30.72
N GLY A 176 -10.55 -13.50 32.06
CA GLY A 176 -10.26 -12.30 32.84
C GLY A 176 -8.89 -11.70 32.53
N LYS A 177 -7.87 -12.55 32.37
CA LYS A 177 -6.52 -12.13 31.96
C LYS A 177 -6.51 -11.59 30.53
N VAL A 178 -7.10 -12.31 29.56
CA VAL A 178 -7.21 -11.84 28.17
C VAL A 178 -7.91 -10.48 28.12
N LEU A 179 -9.05 -10.32 28.82
CA LEU A 179 -9.77 -9.05 28.88
C LEU A 179 -8.90 -7.92 29.43
N ALA A 180 -8.18 -8.13 30.54
CA ALA A 180 -7.32 -7.10 31.11
C ALA A 180 -6.22 -6.63 30.13
N TYR A 181 -5.50 -7.58 29.53
CA TYR A 181 -4.41 -7.24 28.60
C TYR A 181 -4.93 -6.62 27.31
N SER A 182 -6.08 -7.10 26.80
CA SER A 182 -6.75 -6.43 25.68
C SER A 182 -7.15 -5.00 26.03
N LEU A 183 -7.69 -4.73 27.22
CA LEU A 183 -8.03 -3.36 27.64
C LEU A 183 -6.81 -2.44 27.72
N ILE A 184 -5.64 -2.95 28.13
CA ILE A 184 -4.38 -2.18 28.11
C ILE A 184 -3.97 -1.83 26.68
N VAL A 185 -4.07 -2.79 25.76
CA VAL A 185 -3.75 -2.54 24.34
C VAL A 185 -4.73 -1.54 23.73
N PHE A 186 -6.02 -1.70 24.02
CA PHE A 186 -7.07 -0.79 23.55
C PHE A 186 -6.89 0.63 24.10
N SER A 187 -6.46 0.79 25.36
CA SER A 187 -6.21 2.13 25.93
C SER A 187 -5.07 2.88 25.24
N ILE A 188 -4.16 2.18 24.55
CA ILE A 188 -3.13 2.76 23.69
C ILE A 188 -3.72 3.09 22.31
N MET A 189 -4.46 2.16 21.72
CA MET A 189 -4.99 2.31 20.36
C MET A 189 -6.04 3.41 20.24
N VAL A 190 -7.00 3.48 21.17
CA VAL A 190 -8.13 4.43 21.11
C VAL A 190 -7.66 5.89 21.00
N PRO A 191 -6.78 6.42 21.88
CA PRO A 191 -6.34 7.81 21.76
C PRO A 191 -5.53 8.04 20.48
N PHE A 192 -4.73 7.07 20.04
CA PHE A 192 -3.96 7.19 18.80
C PHE A 192 -4.88 7.31 17.56
N PHE A 193 -5.81 6.38 17.38
CA PHE A 193 -6.73 6.39 16.23
C PHE A 193 -7.69 7.58 16.29
N THR A 194 -8.06 8.04 17.49
CA THR A 194 -8.83 9.28 17.68
C THR A 194 -8.02 10.49 17.21
N GLY A 195 -6.74 10.59 17.60
CA GLY A 195 -5.84 11.64 17.13
C GLY A 195 -5.67 11.62 15.60
N LEU A 196 -5.46 10.44 15.02
CA LEU A 196 -5.37 10.26 13.56
C LEU A 196 -6.65 10.75 12.85
N TYR A 197 -7.83 10.43 13.38
CA TYR A 197 -9.10 10.89 12.85
C TYR A 197 -9.24 12.42 12.94
N ILE A 198 -8.93 13.01 14.10
CA ILE A 198 -8.99 14.46 14.33
C ILE A 198 -8.09 15.19 13.33
N VAL A 199 -6.84 14.74 13.17
CA VAL A 199 -5.90 15.34 12.21
C VAL A 199 -6.45 15.25 10.79
N GLY A 200 -7.04 14.11 10.41
CA GLY A 200 -7.65 13.94 9.09
C GLY A 200 -8.81 14.90 8.83
N VAL A 201 -9.65 15.15 9.84
CA VAL A 201 -10.76 16.12 9.75
C VAL A 201 -10.23 17.55 9.60
N ILE A 202 -9.23 17.94 10.40
CA ILE A 202 -8.62 19.28 10.36
C ILE A 202 -8.02 19.58 8.98
N GLU A 203 -7.33 18.60 8.40
CA GLU A 203 -6.60 18.77 7.14
C GLU A 203 -7.46 18.67 5.87
N LYS A 204 -8.78 18.44 6.02
CA LYS A 204 -9.74 18.28 4.91
C LYS A 204 -9.22 17.32 3.82
N THR A 205 -8.67 16.17 4.23
CA THR A 205 -8.05 15.17 3.35
C THR A 205 -9.03 14.50 2.36
N SER A 206 -10.32 14.88 2.41
CA SER A 206 -11.37 14.41 1.50
C SER A 206 -11.12 14.73 0.02
N ALA A 207 -10.18 15.61 -0.32
CA ALA A 207 -9.84 15.91 -1.71
C ALA A 207 -9.13 14.74 -2.44
N VAL A 208 -8.52 13.80 -1.72
CA VAL A 208 -7.76 12.66 -2.29
C VAL A 208 -8.33 11.32 -1.83
N ILE A 209 -8.76 11.22 -0.57
CA ILE A 209 -9.39 10.03 0.01
C ILE A 209 -10.80 10.39 0.51
N ASN A 210 -11.83 10.04 -0.26
CA ASN A 210 -13.22 10.36 0.07
C ASN A 210 -13.76 9.55 1.27
N ASP A 211 -13.20 8.37 1.54
CA ASP A 211 -13.66 7.40 2.53
C ASP A 211 -12.71 7.24 3.74
N MET A 212 -11.96 8.31 4.06
CA MET A 212 -10.92 8.30 5.09
C MET A 212 -11.43 7.83 6.46
N GLY A 213 -12.61 8.29 6.90
CA GLY A 213 -13.18 7.86 8.19
C GLY A 213 -13.44 6.36 8.24
N LEU A 214 -13.96 5.78 7.16
CA LEU A 214 -14.19 4.34 7.05
C LEU A 214 -12.86 3.55 7.01
N ARG A 215 -11.85 4.07 6.31
CA ARG A 215 -10.49 3.47 6.31
C ARG A 215 -9.85 3.46 7.69
N ILE A 216 -9.96 4.55 8.45
CA ILE A 216 -9.46 4.64 9.83
C ILE A 216 -10.19 3.64 10.75
N LEU A 217 -11.52 3.53 10.61
CA LEU A 217 -12.30 2.55 11.36
C LEU A 217 -11.90 1.11 11.03
N LEU A 218 -11.75 0.78 9.75
CA LEU A 218 -11.34 -0.56 9.32
C LEU A 218 -9.90 -0.88 9.73
N LEU A 219 -8.98 0.08 9.65
CA LEU A 219 -7.63 -0.03 10.22
C LEU A 219 -7.71 -0.35 11.70
N PHE A 220 -8.47 0.42 12.49
CA PHE A 220 -8.66 0.17 13.91
C PHE A 220 -9.18 -1.26 14.17
N CYS A 221 -10.19 -1.71 13.43
CA CYS A 221 -10.73 -3.08 13.54
C CYS A 221 -9.68 -4.16 13.22
N VAL A 222 -8.88 -3.97 12.16
CA VAL A 222 -7.83 -4.91 11.76
C VAL A 222 -6.75 -5.02 12.83
N TYR A 223 -6.28 -3.89 13.37
CA TYR A 223 -5.31 -3.89 14.46
C TYR A 223 -5.88 -4.48 15.75
N VAL A 224 -7.15 -4.21 16.05
CA VAL A 224 -7.85 -4.82 17.19
C VAL A 224 -7.86 -6.34 17.05
N GLY A 225 -8.27 -6.86 15.88
CA GLY A 225 -8.30 -8.31 15.63
C GLY A 225 -6.91 -8.95 15.75
N TYR A 226 -5.90 -8.32 15.13
CA TYR A 226 -4.51 -8.79 15.18
C TYR A 226 -3.96 -8.83 16.61
N LEU A 227 -4.06 -7.72 17.34
CA LEU A 227 -3.47 -7.59 18.67
C LEU A 227 -4.27 -8.37 19.73
N TRP A 228 -5.58 -8.51 19.55
CA TRP A 228 -6.40 -9.41 20.38
C TRP A 228 -5.97 -10.86 20.18
N ALA A 229 -5.82 -11.31 18.92
CA ALA A 229 -5.37 -12.68 18.64
C ALA A 229 -3.97 -12.93 19.23
N PHE A 230 -3.06 -11.97 19.10
CA PHE A 230 -1.71 -12.06 19.65
C PHE A 230 -1.71 -12.06 21.20
N THR A 231 -2.57 -11.25 21.83
CA THR A 231 -2.76 -11.23 23.29
C THR A 231 -3.28 -12.58 23.79
N ASN A 232 -4.31 -13.10 23.13
CA ASN A 232 -4.93 -14.38 23.47
C ASN A 232 -3.91 -15.53 23.35
N PHE A 233 -3.15 -15.57 22.25
CA PHE A 233 -2.06 -16.53 22.05
C PHE A 233 -1.00 -16.42 23.15
N SER A 234 -0.59 -15.19 23.50
CA SER A 234 0.45 -14.99 24.52
C SER A 234 0.02 -15.46 25.91
N VAL A 235 -1.24 -15.17 26.28
CA VAL A 235 -1.84 -15.68 27.53
C VAL A 235 -1.97 -17.20 27.50
N TRP A 236 -2.33 -17.78 26.35
CA TRP A 236 -2.44 -19.24 26.18
C TRP A 236 -1.09 -19.94 26.32
N ILE A 237 -0.03 -19.40 25.73
CA ILE A 237 1.33 -19.93 25.91
C ILE A 237 1.73 -19.88 27.39
N SER A 238 1.50 -18.75 28.07
CA SER A 238 1.75 -18.65 29.52
C SER A 238 1.00 -19.74 30.32
N LEU A 239 -0.25 -20.02 29.96
CA LEU A 239 -1.04 -21.09 30.57
C LEU A 239 -0.46 -22.49 30.30
N LYS A 240 0.14 -22.73 29.14
CA LYS A 240 0.71 -24.05 28.78
C LYS A 240 2.14 -24.26 29.29
N SER A 241 2.92 -23.19 29.43
CA SER A 241 4.30 -23.28 29.86
C SER A 241 4.46 -23.71 31.32
N SER A 242 5.55 -24.44 31.59
CA SER A 242 5.94 -24.88 32.94
C SER A 242 6.69 -23.81 33.74
N SER A 243 7.38 -22.88 33.07
CA SER A 243 8.15 -21.79 33.69
C SER A 243 8.01 -20.49 32.91
N ALA A 244 8.22 -19.36 33.58
CA ALA A 244 8.20 -18.04 32.94
C ALA A 244 9.24 -17.91 31.80
N ARG A 245 10.44 -18.50 32.00
CA ARG A 245 11.50 -18.53 30.98
C ARG A 245 11.04 -19.23 29.70
N ASN A 246 10.39 -20.39 29.82
CA ASN A 246 9.92 -21.14 28.66
C ASN A 246 8.82 -20.37 27.91
N ALA A 247 7.88 -19.75 28.63
CA ALA A 247 6.84 -18.92 28.02
C ALA A 247 7.45 -17.75 27.23
N LEU A 248 8.42 -17.04 27.82
CA LEU A 248 9.09 -15.92 27.17
C LEU A 248 9.84 -16.36 25.91
N LEU A 249 10.64 -17.43 25.99
CA LEU A 249 11.40 -17.92 24.85
C LEU A 249 10.49 -18.37 23.70
N THR A 250 9.41 -19.12 23.99
CA THR A 250 8.44 -19.54 22.96
C THR A 250 7.79 -18.35 22.28
N LEU A 251 7.38 -17.34 23.04
CA LEU A 251 6.74 -16.14 22.48
C LEU A 251 7.71 -15.28 21.67
N LEU A 252 8.97 -15.15 22.11
CA LEU A 252 9.99 -14.43 21.36
C LEU A 252 10.37 -15.16 20.07
N ILE A 253 10.52 -16.48 20.10
CA ILE A 253 10.77 -17.28 18.89
C ILE A 253 9.60 -17.13 17.92
N PHE A 254 8.36 -17.22 18.41
CA PHE A 254 7.18 -17.01 17.58
C PHE A 254 7.18 -15.61 16.96
N TRP A 255 7.41 -14.56 17.75
CA TRP A 255 7.45 -13.18 17.28
C TRP A 255 8.56 -12.93 16.24
N ILE A 256 9.78 -13.42 16.47
CA ILE A 256 10.89 -13.33 15.50
C ILE A 256 10.52 -14.09 14.22
N ALA A 257 10.01 -15.33 14.35
CA ALA A 257 9.66 -16.16 13.21
C ALA A 257 8.56 -15.49 12.36
N THR A 258 7.44 -15.09 12.97
CA THR A 258 6.29 -14.57 12.23
C THR A 258 6.43 -13.10 11.83
N GLY A 259 7.15 -12.30 12.62
CA GLY A 259 7.30 -10.86 12.38
C GLY A 259 8.50 -10.49 11.52
N ILE A 260 9.55 -11.33 11.48
CA ILE A 260 10.82 -10.98 10.84
C ILE A 260 11.25 -12.04 9.81
N ILE A 261 11.36 -13.31 10.21
CA ILE A 261 11.94 -14.36 9.35
C ILE A 261 10.99 -14.72 8.22
N ILE A 262 9.77 -15.18 8.54
CA ILE A 262 8.78 -15.65 7.56
C ILE A 262 8.46 -14.59 6.51
N PRO A 263 8.20 -13.30 6.85
CA PRO A 263 7.92 -12.28 5.84
C PRO A 263 9.07 -12.09 4.83
N LYS A 264 10.32 -12.10 5.30
CA LYS A 264 11.50 -11.98 4.44
C LYS A 264 11.70 -13.22 3.57
N THR A 265 11.63 -14.41 4.16
CA THR A 265 11.74 -15.67 3.43
C THR A 265 10.63 -15.81 2.40
N SER A 266 9.41 -15.39 2.73
CA SER A 266 8.27 -15.44 1.82
C SER A 266 8.45 -14.55 0.60
N ALA A 267 9.03 -13.36 0.75
CA ALA A 267 9.33 -12.50 -0.38
C ALA A 267 10.38 -13.14 -1.32
N ASN A 268 11.47 -13.66 -0.76
CA ASN A 268 12.53 -14.35 -1.51
C ASN A 268 12.01 -15.62 -2.23
N LEU A 269 11.12 -16.38 -1.59
CA LEU A 269 10.48 -17.55 -2.20
C LEU A 269 9.62 -17.14 -3.39
N GLY A 270 8.85 -16.05 -3.28
CA GLY A 270 8.08 -15.49 -4.39
C GLY A 270 8.98 -15.17 -5.58
N GLU A 271 10.07 -14.44 -5.33
CA GLU A 271 11.06 -14.08 -6.36
C GLU A 271 11.67 -15.30 -7.05
N THR A 272 12.03 -16.32 -6.28
CA THR A 272 12.62 -17.57 -6.79
C THR A 272 11.62 -18.36 -7.64
N LEU A 273 10.36 -18.46 -7.19
CA LEU A 273 9.30 -19.22 -7.87
C LEU A 273 8.77 -18.52 -9.13
N GLN A 274 8.82 -17.19 -9.19
CA GLN A 274 8.32 -16.40 -10.30
C GLN A 274 9.39 -15.35 -10.69
N PRO A 275 10.47 -15.75 -11.38
CA PRO A 275 11.57 -14.86 -11.70
C PRO A 275 11.11 -13.70 -12.61
N LEU A 276 11.53 -12.50 -12.25
CA LEU A 276 11.28 -11.28 -13.00
C LEU A 276 12.34 -11.10 -14.08
N PRO A 277 11.99 -10.61 -15.28
CA PRO A 277 12.98 -10.26 -16.29
C PRO A 277 13.88 -9.14 -15.77
N SER A 278 15.13 -9.11 -16.22
CA SER A 278 15.97 -7.93 -16.00
C SER A 278 15.33 -6.70 -16.66
N MET A 279 15.56 -5.51 -16.11
CA MET A 279 15.04 -4.28 -16.70
C MET A 279 15.53 -4.08 -18.15
N LYS A 280 16.75 -4.56 -18.45
CA LYS A 280 17.30 -4.58 -19.81
C LYS A 280 16.46 -5.46 -20.73
N THR A 281 16.28 -6.74 -20.37
CA THR A 281 15.48 -7.70 -21.16
C THR A 281 14.05 -7.21 -21.35
N TYR A 282 13.47 -6.57 -20.32
CA TYR A 282 12.13 -5.99 -20.38
C TYR A 282 12.05 -4.87 -21.44
N LYS A 283 12.97 -3.91 -21.39
CA LYS A 283 13.02 -2.79 -22.33
C LYS A 283 13.35 -3.23 -23.76
N GLU A 284 14.27 -4.19 -23.91
CA GLU A 284 14.61 -4.77 -25.22
C GLU A 284 13.42 -5.49 -25.86
N GLY A 285 12.63 -6.23 -25.07
CA GLY A 285 11.41 -6.89 -25.55
C GLY A 285 10.37 -5.89 -26.05
N ILE A 286 10.14 -4.81 -25.30
CA ILE A 286 9.23 -3.73 -25.73
C ILE A 286 9.72 -3.08 -27.03
N GLN A 287 11.00 -2.70 -27.07
CA GLN A 287 11.57 -2.03 -28.24
C GLN A 287 11.49 -2.92 -29.50
N HIS A 288 11.86 -4.19 -29.36
CA HIS A 288 11.77 -5.18 -30.43
C HIS A 288 10.35 -5.27 -30.99
N ASP A 289 9.34 -5.36 -30.12
CA ASP A 289 7.94 -5.54 -30.54
C ASP A 289 7.31 -4.26 -31.12
N ILE A 290 7.80 -3.08 -30.73
CA ILE A 290 7.46 -1.79 -31.34
C ILE A 290 8.01 -1.71 -32.78
N GLU A 291 9.26 -2.13 -32.99
CA GLU A 291 9.95 -2.07 -34.28
C GLU A 291 9.47 -3.14 -35.26
N ASN A 292 9.46 -4.40 -34.83
CA ASN A 292 9.25 -5.56 -35.69
C ASN A 292 7.80 -6.03 -35.73
N GLY A 293 6.98 -5.59 -34.78
CA GLY A 293 5.66 -6.14 -34.53
C GLY A 293 5.70 -7.23 -33.46
N MET A 294 4.64 -7.36 -32.67
CA MET A 294 4.42 -8.54 -31.82
C MET A 294 4.21 -9.76 -32.73
N ASN A 295 4.56 -10.97 -32.29
CA ASN A 295 4.51 -12.21 -33.09
C ASN A 295 3.23 -12.47 -33.92
N THR A 296 2.11 -11.85 -33.57
CA THR A 296 0.80 -11.99 -34.26
C THR A 296 0.41 -10.78 -35.10
N ASN A 297 1.25 -9.75 -35.16
CA ASN A 297 0.98 -8.50 -35.85
C ASN A 297 1.85 -8.35 -37.09
N GLU A 298 1.40 -7.51 -38.00
CA GLU A 298 2.18 -7.07 -39.16
C GLU A 298 3.35 -6.16 -38.75
N THR A 299 4.36 -6.10 -39.61
CA THR A 299 5.52 -5.21 -39.44
C THR A 299 5.09 -3.74 -39.47
N LYS A 300 5.87 -2.86 -38.85
CA LYS A 300 5.63 -1.42 -38.86
C LYS A 300 5.43 -0.88 -40.28
N GLU A 301 6.27 -1.30 -41.22
CA GLU A 301 6.19 -0.89 -42.63
C GLU A 301 4.86 -1.26 -43.27
N LYS A 302 4.41 -2.51 -43.10
CA LYS A 302 3.11 -2.98 -43.65
C LYS A 302 1.93 -2.23 -43.05
N ARG A 303 1.95 -1.99 -41.73
CA ARG A 303 0.91 -1.22 -41.03
C ARG A 303 0.83 0.21 -41.57
N MET A 304 1.97 0.88 -41.75
CA MET A 304 2.01 2.25 -42.27
C MET A 304 1.61 2.33 -43.75
N ALA A 305 1.99 1.33 -44.55
CA ALA A 305 1.57 1.24 -45.95
C ALA A 305 0.05 1.07 -46.07
N ARG A 306 -0.55 0.17 -45.28
CA ARG A 306 -2.00 -0.02 -45.24
C ARG A 306 -2.72 1.24 -44.76
N LEU A 307 -2.26 1.85 -43.65
CA LEU A 307 -2.83 3.09 -43.14
C LEU A 307 -2.86 4.20 -44.21
N LYS A 308 -1.77 4.32 -44.99
CA LYS A 308 -1.70 5.26 -46.10
C LYS A 308 -2.74 4.94 -47.17
N GLU A 309 -2.80 3.69 -47.61
CA GLU A 309 -3.75 3.25 -48.64
C GLU A 309 -5.20 3.46 -48.20
N ASP A 310 -5.55 3.09 -46.96
CA ASP A 310 -6.88 3.26 -46.38
C ASP A 310 -7.33 4.74 -46.43
N TYR A 311 -6.45 5.68 -46.07
CA TYR A 311 -6.76 7.11 -46.11
C TYR A 311 -6.85 7.66 -47.55
N LEU A 312 -5.97 7.23 -48.46
CA LEU A 312 -6.06 7.64 -49.87
C LEU A 312 -7.39 7.18 -50.50
N GLN A 313 -7.78 5.92 -50.24
CA GLN A 313 -9.05 5.36 -50.69
C GLN A 313 -10.25 6.06 -50.04
N GLN A 314 -10.21 6.30 -48.72
CA GLN A 314 -11.30 6.95 -47.98
C GLN A 314 -11.61 8.35 -48.52
N TYR A 315 -10.58 9.11 -48.91
CA TYR A 315 -10.73 10.47 -49.43
C TYR A 315 -10.78 10.53 -50.97
N GLY A 316 -10.63 9.40 -51.66
CA GLY A 316 -10.69 9.33 -53.13
C GLY A 316 -9.57 10.10 -53.83
N VAL A 317 -8.36 10.07 -53.27
CA VAL A 317 -7.19 10.83 -53.77
C VAL A 317 -6.00 9.91 -54.03
N ASP A 318 -5.12 10.31 -54.95
CA ASP A 318 -3.99 9.48 -55.38
C ASP A 318 -2.66 9.81 -54.67
N SER A 319 -2.62 10.89 -53.88
CA SER A 319 -1.42 11.32 -53.16
C SER A 319 -1.71 12.00 -51.82
N LEU A 320 -0.74 11.93 -50.90
CA LEU A 320 -0.87 12.51 -49.55
C LEU A 320 -1.09 14.03 -49.56
N ASN A 321 -0.56 14.73 -50.56
CA ASN A 321 -0.70 16.18 -50.71
C ASN A 321 -2.15 16.61 -51.00
N GLN A 322 -2.97 15.70 -51.53
CA GLN A 322 -4.38 15.95 -51.84
C GLN A 322 -5.30 15.70 -50.64
N LEU A 323 -4.80 15.12 -49.55
CA LEU A 323 -5.59 14.90 -48.35
C LEU A 323 -5.98 16.23 -47.70
N PRO A 324 -7.21 16.38 -47.19
CA PRO A 324 -7.66 17.57 -46.47
C PRO A 324 -7.12 17.62 -45.02
N LEU A 325 -6.14 16.80 -44.69
CA LEU A 325 -5.58 16.61 -43.36
C LEU A 325 -4.07 16.33 -43.44
N ASN A 326 -3.36 16.51 -42.33
CA ASN A 326 -1.95 16.15 -42.23
C ASN A 326 -1.79 14.67 -41.86
N PHE A 327 -1.49 13.85 -42.86
CA PHE A 327 -1.25 12.42 -42.68
C PHE A 327 -0.10 12.11 -41.72
N GLY A 328 0.88 13.01 -41.56
CA GLY A 328 1.97 12.85 -40.58
C GLY A 328 1.46 12.77 -39.14
N GLY A 329 0.47 13.60 -38.78
CA GLY A 329 -0.17 13.55 -37.46
C GLY A 329 -0.96 12.24 -37.23
N ILE A 330 -1.63 11.75 -38.28
CA ILE A 330 -2.32 10.44 -38.26
C ILE A 330 -1.32 9.30 -38.08
N GLN A 331 -0.23 9.32 -38.84
CA GLN A 331 0.83 8.32 -38.78
C GLN A 331 1.49 8.27 -37.41
N MET A 332 1.79 9.43 -36.83
CA MET A 332 2.32 9.55 -35.47
C MET A 332 1.35 8.98 -34.44
N GLN A 333 0.06 9.28 -34.56
CA GLN A 333 -0.94 8.76 -33.63
C GLN A 333 -1.10 7.24 -33.73
N GLU A 334 -1.11 6.66 -34.93
CA GLU A 334 -1.15 5.20 -35.09
C GLU A 334 0.10 4.54 -34.49
N GLY A 335 1.25 5.18 -34.62
CA GLY A 335 2.49 4.76 -33.95
C GLY A 335 2.34 4.72 -32.42
N GLU A 336 1.75 5.77 -31.83
CA GLU A 336 1.46 5.84 -30.39
C GLU A 336 0.50 4.74 -29.94
N GLU A 337 -0.61 4.53 -30.65
CA GLU A 337 -1.58 3.47 -30.30
C GLU A 337 -0.94 2.09 -30.32
N TYR A 338 -0.12 1.83 -31.34
CA TYR A 338 0.59 0.57 -31.41
C TYR A 338 1.61 0.39 -30.29
N ALA A 339 2.44 1.41 -30.01
CA ALA A 339 3.40 1.37 -28.92
C ALA A 339 2.71 1.19 -27.56
N ASN A 340 1.59 1.88 -27.33
CA ASN A 340 0.75 1.72 -26.14
C ASN A 340 0.27 0.27 -25.98
N LYS A 341 -0.17 -0.36 -27.08
CA LYS A 341 -0.61 -1.77 -27.07
C LYS A 341 0.54 -2.73 -26.74
N VAL A 342 1.75 -2.47 -27.23
CA VAL A 342 2.95 -3.25 -26.88
C VAL A 342 3.28 -3.10 -25.40
N HIS A 343 3.29 -1.87 -24.89
CA HIS A 343 3.51 -1.62 -23.46
C HIS A 343 2.47 -2.34 -22.59
N ASP A 344 1.18 -2.22 -22.91
CA ASP A 344 0.10 -2.89 -22.16
C ASP A 344 0.26 -4.41 -22.13
N PHE A 345 0.75 -5.01 -23.22
CA PHE A 345 1.03 -6.44 -23.30
C PHE A 345 2.16 -6.87 -22.36
N HIS A 346 3.30 -6.14 -22.40
CA HIS A 346 4.46 -6.43 -21.55
C HIS A 346 4.19 -6.13 -20.07
N ASP A 347 3.52 -5.02 -19.76
CA ASP A 347 3.11 -4.64 -18.41
C ASP A 347 2.16 -5.68 -17.82
N ALA A 348 1.16 -6.15 -18.58
CA ALA A 348 0.23 -7.19 -18.12
C ALA A 348 0.95 -8.51 -17.79
N ALA A 349 1.93 -8.92 -18.61
CA ALA A 349 2.73 -10.10 -18.35
C ALA A 349 3.58 -9.95 -17.07
N LEU A 350 4.17 -8.77 -16.86
CA LEU A 350 4.96 -8.44 -15.67
C LEU A 350 4.08 -8.40 -14.41
N TYR A 351 2.95 -7.70 -14.44
CA TYR A 351 2.02 -7.60 -13.32
C TYR A 351 1.46 -8.95 -12.90
N LYS A 352 1.20 -9.86 -13.85
CA LYS A 352 0.79 -11.24 -13.54
C LYS A 352 1.85 -11.99 -12.73
N LYS A 353 3.14 -11.74 -12.97
CA LYS A 353 4.23 -12.32 -12.16
C LYS A 353 4.23 -11.71 -10.75
N PHE A 354 4.14 -10.39 -10.62
CA PHE A 354 4.05 -9.73 -9.31
C PHE A 354 2.85 -10.20 -8.50
N GLU A 355 1.68 -10.35 -9.13
CA GLU A 355 0.47 -10.82 -8.46
C GLU A 355 0.66 -12.25 -7.91
N ARG A 356 1.32 -13.13 -8.67
CA ARG A 356 1.65 -14.49 -8.21
C ARG A 356 2.64 -14.49 -7.06
N GLN A 357 3.68 -13.64 -7.10
CA GLN A 357 4.61 -13.48 -5.99
C GLN A 357 3.88 -13.00 -4.72
N ASN A 358 3.03 -11.98 -4.86
CA ASN A 358 2.25 -11.43 -3.76
C ASN A 358 1.29 -12.46 -3.18
N LYS A 359 0.59 -13.25 -4.00
CA LYS A 359 -0.31 -14.33 -3.53
C LYS A 359 0.43 -15.41 -2.75
N ALA A 360 1.62 -15.82 -3.20
CA ALA A 360 2.46 -16.73 -2.44
C ALA A 360 2.81 -16.14 -1.05
N GLY A 361 3.08 -14.84 -1.01
CA GLY A 361 3.22 -14.05 0.22
C GLY A 361 1.98 -14.07 1.11
N SER A 362 0.81 -13.79 0.55
CA SER A 362 -0.45 -13.70 1.29
C SER A 362 -0.83 -15.02 1.97
N LEU A 363 -0.53 -16.17 1.34
CA LEU A 363 -0.75 -17.49 1.95
C LEU A 363 0.06 -17.70 3.24
N MET A 364 1.26 -17.13 3.32
CA MET A 364 2.06 -17.18 4.54
C MET A 364 1.43 -16.39 5.69
N GLY A 365 0.42 -15.55 5.42
CA GLY A 365 -0.38 -14.89 6.46
C GLY A 365 -1.04 -15.87 7.44
N PHE A 366 -1.48 -17.03 6.95
CA PHE A 366 -2.12 -18.07 7.80
C PHE A 366 -1.15 -18.65 8.84
N VAL A 367 0.16 -18.52 8.62
CA VAL A 367 1.22 -18.92 9.56
C VAL A 367 1.81 -17.70 10.30
N ALA A 368 1.93 -16.58 9.60
CA ALA A 368 2.51 -15.34 10.10
C ALA A 368 1.49 -14.19 10.03
N PRO A 369 0.69 -13.96 11.09
CA PRO A 369 -0.40 -12.97 11.06
C PRO A 369 0.09 -11.54 10.80
N TYR A 370 1.37 -11.27 11.05
CA TYR A 370 2.04 -10.01 10.70
C TYR A 370 1.91 -9.68 9.20
N ILE A 371 2.00 -10.67 8.30
CA ILE A 371 1.88 -10.43 6.85
C ILE A 371 0.49 -9.89 6.51
N ALA A 372 -0.56 -10.49 7.09
CA ALA A 372 -1.94 -10.08 6.84
C ALA A 372 -2.22 -8.66 7.34
N VAL A 373 -1.85 -8.34 8.59
CA VAL A 373 -2.04 -6.99 9.15
C VAL A 373 -1.21 -5.95 8.40
N ARG A 374 0.03 -6.26 8.00
CA ARG A 374 0.90 -5.36 7.23
C ARG A 374 0.29 -5.04 5.86
N ASN A 375 -0.13 -6.06 5.11
CA ASN A 375 -0.71 -5.89 3.78
C ASN A 375 -2.04 -5.10 3.84
N LEU A 376 -2.91 -5.40 4.81
CA LEU A 376 -4.15 -4.66 5.02
C LEU A 376 -3.89 -3.21 5.45
N SER A 377 -2.88 -2.99 6.30
CA SER A 377 -2.48 -1.66 6.74
C SER A 377 -2.06 -0.77 5.57
N MET A 378 -1.19 -1.28 4.69
CA MET A 378 -0.82 -0.60 3.44
C MET A 378 -2.04 -0.32 2.55
N ALA A 379 -2.94 -1.29 2.41
CA ALA A 379 -4.12 -1.15 1.55
C ALA A 379 -5.08 -0.04 2.04
N PHE A 380 -5.37 -0.01 3.34
CA PHE A 380 -6.19 1.05 3.92
C PHE A 380 -5.49 2.40 3.92
N ALA A 381 -4.16 2.43 3.96
CA ALA A 381 -3.35 3.63 3.79
C ALA A 381 -3.21 4.11 2.33
N ALA A 382 -3.66 3.31 1.36
CA ALA A 382 -3.47 3.55 -0.07
C ALA A 382 -1.99 3.66 -0.48
N THR A 383 -1.12 2.98 0.25
CA THR A 383 0.32 2.85 0.00
C THR A 383 0.69 1.43 -0.47
N ASP A 384 -0.32 0.66 -0.88
CA ASP A 384 -0.15 -0.68 -1.39
C ASP A 384 0.09 -0.75 -2.90
N TRP A 385 0.37 -1.96 -3.38
CA TRP A 385 0.65 -2.25 -4.79
C TRP A 385 -0.50 -1.85 -5.71
N TYR A 386 -1.76 -2.15 -5.34
CA TYR A 386 -2.90 -1.87 -6.21
C TYR A 386 -3.21 -0.37 -6.28
N SER A 387 -3.05 0.36 -5.16
CA SER A 387 -3.16 1.82 -5.16
C SER A 387 -2.07 2.48 -6.00
N PHE A 388 -0.84 1.95 -6.00
CA PHE A 388 0.22 2.43 -6.90
C PHE A 388 -0.10 2.13 -8.36
N ASN A 389 -0.57 0.92 -8.67
CA ASN A 389 -0.90 0.52 -10.04
C ASN A 389 -2.06 1.36 -10.62
N ASP A 390 -3.10 1.63 -9.83
CA ASP A 390 -4.21 2.51 -10.23
C ASP A 390 -3.73 3.93 -10.55
N PHE A 391 -2.78 4.47 -9.75
CA PHE A 391 -2.15 5.76 -10.04
C PHE A 391 -1.35 5.73 -11.35
N GLN A 392 -0.57 4.68 -11.58
CA GLN A 392 0.19 4.49 -12.82
C GLN A 392 -0.74 4.40 -14.04
N GLU A 393 -1.81 3.61 -13.96
CA GLU A 393 -2.78 3.44 -15.04
C GLU A 393 -3.51 4.75 -15.39
N LYS A 394 -3.97 5.50 -14.38
CA LYS A 394 -4.60 6.82 -14.59
C LYS A 394 -3.64 7.83 -15.20
N THR A 395 -2.38 7.80 -14.77
CA THR A 395 -1.35 8.68 -15.33
C THR A 395 -1.03 8.33 -16.78
N ASN A 396 -0.96 7.04 -17.12
CA ASN A 396 -0.80 6.57 -18.49
C ASN A 396 -1.99 6.95 -19.36
N THR A 397 -3.21 6.79 -18.86
CA THR A 397 -4.45 7.20 -19.55
C THR A 397 -4.43 8.70 -19.85
N TYR A 398 -4.02 9.52 -18.88
CA TYR A 398 -3.87 10.95 -19.04
C TYR A 398 -2.80 11.31 -20.08
N ARG A 399 -1.63 10.66 -20.04
CA ARG A 399 -0.56 10.83 -21.04
C ARG A 399 -1.05 10.52 -22.45
N ARG A 400 -1.72 9.38 -22.63
CA ARG A 400 -2.28 8.96 -23.92
C ARG A 400 -3.29 9.98 -24.45
N HIS A 401 -4.17 10.48 -23.58
CA HIS A 401 -5.12 11.52 -23.95
C HIS A 401 -4.42 12.82 -24.39
N LEU A 402 -3.42 13.28 -23.63
CA LEU A 402 -2.62 14.46 -23.98
C LEU A 402 -2.02 14.32 -25.38
N ILE A 403 -1.28 13.23 -25.63
CA ILE A 403 -0.60 13.01 -26.91
C ILE A 403 -1.60 12.88 -28.06
N ARG A 404 -2.69 12.14 -27.84
CA ARG A 404 -3.74 11.97 -28.86
C ARG A 404 -4.37 13.30 -29.25
N THR A 405 -4.62 14.18 -28.28
CA THR A 405 -5.15 15.52 -28.56
C THR A 405 -4.15 16.33 -29.38
N MET A 406 -2.85 16.30 -29.05
CA MET A 406 -1.83 17.04 -29.80
C MET A 406 -1.69 16.52 -31.24
N ASN A 407 -1.57 15.21 -31.43
CA ASN A 407 -1.41 14.62 -32.76
C ASN A 407 -2.66 14.82 -33.64
N ASN A 408 -3.86 14.71 -33.04
CA ASN A 408 -5.11 14.94 -33.77
C ASN A 408 -5.32 16.40 -34.14
N ASP A 409 -4.90 17.33 -33.29
CA ASP A 409 -4.99 18.76 -33.59
C ASP A 409 -4.12 19.11 -34.80
N MET A 410 -2.85 18.69 -34.79
CA MET A 410 -1.96 18.78 -35.96
C MET A 410 -2.60 18.14 -37.20
N ALA A 411 -3.11 16.92 -37.08
CA ALA A 411 -3.70 16.20 -38.20
C ALA A 411 -4.86 16.97 -38.85
N LYS A 412 -5.71 17.63 -38.05
CA LYS A 412 -6.92 18.32 -38.54
C LYS A 412 -6.67 19.75 -38.99
N ASN A 413 -5.70 20.44 -38.39
CA ASN A 413 -5.52 21.89 -38.57
C ASN A 413 -4.29 22.26 -39.42
N SER A 414 -3.56 21.27 -39.95
CA SER A 414 -2.46 21.46 -40.89
C SER A 414 -2.59 20.53 -42.09
N ARG A 415 -1.77 20.74 -43.13
CA ARG A 415 -1.68 19.85 -44.29
C ARG A 415 -0.38 19.06 -44.31
N TYR A 416 -0.35 18.02 -45.13
CA TYR A 416 0.86 17.24 -45.34
C TYR A 416 2.01 18.13 -45.84
N GLY A 417 3.17 18.04 -45.19
CA GLY A 417 4.34 18.88 -45.46
C GLY A 417 4.42 20.16 -44.62
N GLU A 418 3.37 20.56 -43.89
CA GLU A 418 3.31 21.81 -43.10
C GLU A 418 3.74 21.64 -41.63
N PHE A 419 4.70 20.75 -41.35
CA PHE A 419 5.09 20.42 -39.97
C PHE A 419 5.68 21.61 -39.20
N TYR A 420 6.39 22.52 -39.86
CA TYR A 420 7.05 23.65 -39.17
C TYR A 420 6.23 24.95 -39.24
N GLU A 421 5.23 24.98 -40.11
CA GLU A 421 4.37 26.11 -40.44
C GLU A 421 3.20 26.21 -39.45
N TYR A 422 2.58 25.07 -39.11
CA TYR A 422 1.46 25.06 -38.18
C TYR A 422 1.92 25.22 -36.72
N LYS A 423 1.35 26.21 -36.03
CA LYS A 423 1.57 26.46 -34.61
C LYS A 423 0.24 26.63 -33.91
N ALA A 424 0.00 25.80 -32.91
CA ALA A 424 -1.08 25.99 -31.97
C ALA A 424 -0.63 26.89 -30.82
N GLY A 425 -1.60 27.52 -30.16
CA GLY A 425 -1.37 28.39 -29.02
C GLY A 425 -2.17 27.96 -27.80
N ARG A 426 -2.30 28.89 -26.85
CA ARG A 426 -2.92 28.66 -25.54
C ARG A 426 -4.28 27.96 -25.58
N ASN A 427 -5.13 28.29 -26.55
CA ASN A 427 -6.45 27.67 -26.69
C ASN A 427 -6.39 26.14 -26.79
N LEU A 428 -5.37 25.58 -27.46
CA LEU A 428 -5.17 24.13 -27.52
C LEU A 428 -4.63 23.59 -26.19
N TRP A 429 -3.64 24.26 -25.59
CA TRP A 429 -3.04 23.83 -24.32
C TRP A 429 -4.08 23.74 -23.20
N GLU A 430 -5.06 24.66 -23.19
CA GLU A 430 -6.17 24.70 -22.23
C GLU A 430 -7.17 23.54 -22.39
N THR A 431 -7.26 22.90 -23.57
CA THR A 431 -8.09 21.71 -23.77
C THR A 431 -7.60 20.51 -22.96
N ILE A 432 -6.32 20.48 -22.62
CA ILE A 432 -5.77 19.49 -21.70
C ILE A 432 -6.09 19.97 -20.27
N SER A 433 -7.08 19.35 -19.65
CA SER A 433 -7.43 19.60 -18.25
C SER A 433 -6.33 19.16 -17.30
N ASP A 434 -6.19 19.80 -16.14
CA ASP A 434 -5.23 19.36 -15.11
C ASP A 434 -5.49 17.93 -14.64
N PHE A 435 -4.40 17.18 -14.44
CA PHE A 435 -4.48 15.84 -13.89
C PHE A 435 -4.95 15.88 -12.43
N LYS A 436 -6.03 15.13 -12.15
CA LYS A 436 -6.57 14.95 -10.79
C LYS A 436 -6.67 13.47 -10.49
N TYR A 437 -6.16 13.08 -9.32
CA TYR A 437 -6.19 11.70 -8.87
C TYR A 437 -6.98 11.55 -7.57
N LEU A 438 -7.86 10.55 -7.56
CA LEU A 438 -8.54 10.05 -6.37
C LEU A 438 -8.13 8.60 -6.15
N THR A 439 -7.82 8.26 -4.91
CA THR A 439 -7.50 6.87 -4.55
C THR A 439 -8.69 5.95 -4.79
N PRO A 440 -8.47 4.67 -5.12
CA PRO A 440 -9.54 3.68 -5.19
C PRO A 440 -10.40 3.68 -3.92
N LYS A 441 -11.70 3.36 -4.07
CA LYS A 441 -12.58 3.19 -2.91
C LYS A 441 -12.13 2.00 -2.07
N VAL A 442 -12.34 2.09 -0.76
CA VAL A 442 -12.04 1.04 0.22
C VAL A 442 -12.72 -0.30 -0.12
N THR A 443 -13.83 -0.27 -0.85
CA THR A 443 -14.53 -1.48 -1.33
C THR A 443 -13.66 -2.37 -2.21
N MET A 444 -12.74 -1.78 -2.99
CA MET A 444 -11.81 -2.53 -3.83
C MET A 444 -10.80 -3.34 -3.02
N ILE A 445 -10.49 -2.91 -1.79
CA ILE A 445 -9.56 -3.62 -0.90
C ILE A 445 -10.10 -5.01 -0.56
N PHE A 446 -11.41 -5.14 -0.32
CA PHE A 446 -12.01 -6.45 -0.04
C PHE A 446 -11.87 -7.44 -1.19
N LYS A 447 -11.78 -6.96 -2.45
CA LYS A 447 -11.53 -7.81 -3.62
C LYS A 447 -10.07 -8.25 -3.68
N TYR A 448 -9.14 -7.33 -3.48
CA TYR A 448 -7.70 -7.61 -3.66
C TYR A 448 -7.03 -8.28 -2.46
N TYR A 449 -7.53 -8.03 -1.24
CA TYR A 449 -6.93 -8.46 0.02
C TYR A 449 -7.82 -9.44 0.80
N TRP A 450 -8.66 -10.21 0.11
CA TRP A 450 -9.55 -11.18 0.76
C TRP A 450 -8.77 -12.28 1.49
N MET A 451 -7.59 -12.67 0.99
CA MET A 451 -6.75 -13.68 1.62
C MET A 451 -6.22 -13.22 2.98
N GLU A 452 -5.81 -11.95 3.07
CA GLU A 452 -5.37 -11.33 4.31
C GLU A 452 -6.51 -11.24 5.32
N LEU A 453 -7.72 -10.86 4.87
CA LEU A 453 -8.92 -10.86 5.72
C LEU A 453 -9.26 -12.26 6.21
N ALA A 454 -9.19 -13.27 5.33
CA ALA A 454 -9.42 -14.66 5.67
C ALA A 454 -8.37 -15.18 6.66
N SER A 455 -7.10 -14.84 6.46
CA SER A 455 -5.99 -15.16 7.36
C SER A 455 -6.18 -14.53 8.74
N LEU A 456 -6.51 -13.24 8.82
CA LEU A 456 -6.76 -12.58 10.09
C LEU A 456 -7.97 -13.17 10.81
N SER A 457 -9.04 -13.46 10.06
CA SER A 457 -10.24 -14.12 10.59
C SER A 457 -9.91 -15.53 11.10
N PHE A 458 -9.09 -16.29 10.38
CA PHE A 458 -8.60 -17.60 10.81
C PHE A 458 -7.85 -17.50 12.16
N TRP A 459 -6.96 -16.53 12.31
CA TRP A 459 -6.26 -16.27 13.57
C TRP A 459 -7.21 -15.86 14.69
N VAL A 460 -8.24 -15.07 14.42
CA VAL A 460 -9.25 -14.74 15.44
C VAL A 460 -10.05 -15.98 15.84
N LEU A 461 -10.48 -16.79 14.88
CA LEU A 461 -11.27 -18.00 15.11
C LEU A 461 -10.50 -19.09 15.86
N ILE A 462 -9.23 -19.32 15.51
CA ILE A 462 -8.41 -20.32 16.20
C ILE A 462 -8.21 -19.94 17.68
N MET A 463 -8.13 -18.64 17.99
CA MET A 463 -8.02 -18.15 19.38
C MET A 463 -9.28 -18.39 20.20
N PHE A 464 -10.47 -18.51 19.58
CA PHE A 464 -11.67 -18.97 20.29
C PHE A 464 -11.61 -20.46 20.62
N ILE A 465 -11.02 -21.28 19.75
CA ILE A 465 -10.82 -22.73 19.97
C ILE A 465 -9.81 -22.98 21.09
N LEU A 466 -8.79 -22.12 21.23
CA LEU A 466 -7.77 -22.23 22.27
C LEU A 466 -8.26 -21.88 23.68
N ILE A 467 -9.47 -21.34 23.83
CA ILE A 467 -10.05 -21.02 25.14
C ILE A 467 -10.19 -22.30 25.97
N PRO A 468 -9.60 -22.37 27.18
CA PRO A 468 -9.68 -23.55 28.03
C PRO A 468 -11.12 -23.93 28.35
N SER A 469 -11.42 -25.23 28.32
CA SER A 469 -12.71 -25.74 28.74
C SER A 469 -12.99 -25.39 30.21
N SER A 470 -14.26 -25.34 30.57
CA SER A 470 -14.67 -25.07 31.97
C SER A 470 -14.43 -26.26 32.90
N SER A 471 -13.92 -27.40 32.41
CA SER A 471 -13.83 -28.61 33.21
C SER A 471 -12.81 -28.45 34.33
N LYS A 472 -13.17 -28.95 35.52
CA LYS A 472 -12.34 -28.91 36.73
C LYS A 472 -11.20 -29.94 36.72
N ASN A 473 -11.15 -30.83 35.73
CA ASN A 473 -10.35 -32.06 35.82
C ASN A 473 -9.24 -32.12 34.78
N LYS A 474 -8.03 -32.41 35.29
CA LYS A 474 -6.74 -32.69 34.60
C LYS A 474 -5.78 -31.52 34.32
N LEU A 475 -5.70 -30.50 35.19
CA LEU A 475 -4.63 -29.49 35.15
C LEU A 475 -3.94 -29.24 36.51
N ILE A 476 -4.18 -30.10 37.50
CA ILE A 476 -3.47 -30.11 38.79
C ILE A 476 -2.45 -31.25 38.78
#